data_AF-A0A7S2D0C7-F1
#
_entry.id   AF-A0A7S2D0C7-F1
#
_cell.length_a   1.000
_cell.length_b   1.000
_cell.length_c   1.000
_cell.angle_alpha   90.00
_cell.angle_beta   90.00
_cell.angle_gamma   90.00
#
_symmetry.space_group_name_H-M   'P 1'
#
loop_
_entity.id
_entity.type
_entity.pdbx_description
1 polymer ?
#
loop_
_entity_poly.entity_id
_entity_poly.type
_entity_poly.pdbx_seq_one_letter_code
_entity_poly.pdbx_strand_id
1 'polypeptide(L)'
;KTSVKPRKLDPVWNEEAEFDVESPMDAVHIVMFDWNAVSAHGFMGEVILPLSELARVGEQFDDWFELKRPTSIEVAVQGELQLTVELTHVASHTAWSPDPRRDMIVELPPLVSAALGEHRKGSKQWFD
;
A
#
# COMPACT_ATOMS: atom_id res chain seq x y z
N LYS A 1 2.55 15.26 -3.10
CA LYS A 1 1.96 16.56 -3.55
C LYS A 1 2.20 16.67 -5.04
N THR A 2 1.18 16.98 -5.83
CA THR A 2 1.26 17.07 -7.29
C THR A 2 1.48 18.51 -7.78
N SER A 3 1.73 18.68 -9.08
CA SER A 3 1.75 19.99 -9.73
C SER A 3 0.34 20.62 -9.80
N VAL A 4 0.28 21.95 -9.80
CA VAL A 4 -0.98 22.68 -9.94
C VAL A 4 -1.36 22.77 -11.42
N LYS A 5 -2.59 22.38 -11.76
CA LYS A 5 -3.16 22.54 -13.11
C LYS A 5 -4.17 23.70 -13.10
N PRO A 6 -3.77 24.92 -13.51
CA PRO A 6 -4.64 26.08 -13.39
C PRO A 6 -5.79 26.04 -14.39
N ARG A 7 -6.98 26.50 -13.97
CA ARG A 7 -8.16 26.74 -14.82
C ARG A 7 -8.66 25.49 -15.55
N LYS A 8 -8.72 24.35 -14.86
CA LYS A 8 -9.23 23.07 -15.38
C LYS A 8 -10.20 22.46 -14.38
N LEU A 9 -11.33 21.94 -14.88
CA LEU A 9 -12.31 21.18 -14.10
C LEU A 9 -12.06 19.66 -14.20
N ASP A 10 -11.26 19.26 -15.19
CA ASP A 10 -10.81 17.90 -15.52
C ASP A 10 -9.27 17.83 -15.55
N PRO A 11 -8.58 18.23 -14.47
CA PRO A 11 -7.12 18.22 -14.45
C PRO A 11 -6.56 16.81 -14.66
N VAL A 12 -5.60 16.71 -15.58
CA VAL A 12 -4.82 15.49 -15.81
C VAL A 12 -3.41 15.73 -15.27
N TRP A 13 -3.02 14.96 -14.25
CA TRP A 13 -1.68 15.06 -13.66
C TRP A 13 -0.68 14.13 -14.32
N ASN A 14 -1.02 12.84 -14.42
CA ASN A 14 -0.10 11.77 -14.82
C ASN A 14 1.22 11.84 -14.04
N GLU A 15 1.10 11.98 -12.72
CA GLU A 15 2.22 12.07 -11.80
C GLU A 15 2.24 10.84 -10.90
N GLU A 16 3.44 10.33 -10.67
CA GLU A 16 3.68 9.15 -9.83
C GLU A 16 4.38 9.57 -8.55
N ALA A 17 4.06 8.89 -7.46
CA ALA A 17 4.70 9.07 -6.17
C ALA A 17 4.84 7.72 -5.47
N GLU A 18 6.02 7.47 -4.92
CA GLU A 18 6.34 6.28 -4.14
C GLU A 18 6.63 6.68 -2.70
N PHE A 19 6.19 5.86 -1.76
CA PHE A 19 6.45 6.04 -0.33
C PHE A 19 6.49 4.67 0.36
N ASP A 20 7.35 4.56 1.37
CA ASP A 20 7.43 3.37 2.20
C ASP A 20 6.22 3.30 3.13
N VAL A 21 5.67 2.10 3.30
CA VAL A 21 4.56 1.81 4.21
C VAL A 21 5.03 0.88 5.33
N GLU A 22 4.67 1.20 6.57
CA GLU A 22 5.12 0.42 7.73
C GLU A 22 4.23 -0.80 7.99
N SER A 23 2.93 -0.69 7.68
CA SER A 23 1.94 -1.73 7.94
C SER A 23 0.99 -1.92 6.75
N PRO A 24 0.61 -3.18 6.43
CA PRO A 24 -0.43 -3.46 5.45
C PRO A 24 -1.84 -3.03 5.91
N MET A 25 -1.99 -2.60 7.16
CA MET A 25 -3.23 -2.01 7.69
C MET A 25 -3.30 -0.50 7.53
N ASP A 26 -2.25 0.14 7.02
CA ASP A 26 -2.25 1.59 6.79
C ASP A 26 -3.20 1.96 5.64
N ALA A 27 -3.39 3.26 5.43
CA ALA A 27 -4.21 3.78 4.35
C ALA A 27 -3.52 4.95 3.66
N VAL A 28 -3.74 5.08 2.36
CA VAL A 28 -3.35 6.25 1.59
C VAL A 28 -4.45 7.29 1.68
N HIS A 29 -4.12 8.45 2.26
CA HIS A 29 -5.04 9.57 2.36
C HIS A 29 -4.67 10.64 1.34
N ILE A 30 -5.58 10.87 0.40
CA ILE A 30 -5.41 11.78 -0.72
C ILE A 30 -6.40 12.92 -0.52
N VAL A 31 -5.88 14.14 -0.49
CA VAL A 31 -6.69 15.34 -0.29
C VAL A 31 -6.54 16.27 -1.46
N MET A 32 -7.66 16.67 -2.05
CA MET A 32 -7.72 17.55 -3.20
C MET A 32 -8.02 18.99 -2.78
N PHE A 33 -7.28 19.92 -3.39
CA PHE A 33 -7.41 21.34 -3.13
C PHE A 33 -7.46 22.13 -4.43
N ASP A 34 -8.31 23.15 -4.46
CA ASP A 34 -8.27 24.22 -5.44
C ASP A 34 -7.21 25.25 -5.02
N TRP A 35 -6.24 25.47 -5.89
CA TRP A 35 -5.12 26.33 -5.58
C TRP A 35 -5.53 27.81 -5.68
N ASN A 36 -5.31 28.54 -4.60
CA ASN A 36 -5.51 29.98 -4.52
C ASN A 36 -4.19 30.70 -4.27
N ALA A 37 -3.93 31.78 -5.01
CA ALA A 37 -2.70 32.56 -4.91
C ALA A 37 -2.66 33.50 -3.69
N VAL A 38 -3.83 34.00 -3.29
CA VAL A 38 -3.96 35.13 -2.34
C VAL A 38 -4.70 34.73 -1.05
N SER A 39 -5.34 33.56 -1.04
CA SER A 39 -6.12 33.03 0.08
C SER A 39 -5.77 31.57 0.36
N ALA A 40 -6.34 31.01 1.43
CA ALA A 40 -6.27 29.59 1.70
C ALA A 40 -6.82 28.79 0.49
N HIS A 41 -6.21 27.64 0.24
CA HIS A 41 -6.66 26.73 -0.80
C HIS A 41 -8.06 26.18 -0.46
N GLY A 42 -8.92 26.09 -1.46
CA GLY A 42 -10.27 25.57 -1.28
C GLY A 42 -10.22 24.05 -1.16
N PHE A 43 -10.72 23.48 -0.07
CA PHE A 43 -10.85 22.02 0.03
C PHE A 43 -11.87 21.53 -0.99
N MET A 44 -11.49 20.54 -1.81
CA MET A 44 -12.36 19.99 -2.86
C MET A 44 -12.86 18.59 -2.52
N GLY A 45 -12.24 17.88 -1.58
CA GLY A 45 -12.61 16.51 -1.23
C GLY A 45 -11.42 15.65 -0.85
N GLU A 46 -11.69 14.44 -0.37
CA GLU A 46 -10.67 13.46 -0.04
C GLU A 46 -11.02 12.04 -0.52
N VAL A 47 -10.00 11.24 -0.72
CA VAL A 47 -10.08 9.79 -0.90
C VAL A 47 -9.22 9.13 0.16
N ILE A 48 -9.79 8.18 0.89
CA ILE A 48 -9.05 7.34 1.83
C ILE A 48 -9.08 5.93 1.24
N LEU A 49 -7.90 5.40 0.93
CA LEU A 49 -7.72 4.08 0.33
C LEU A 49 -6.96 3.19 1.31
N PRO A 50 -7.65 2.31 2.06
CA PRO A 50 -7.00 1.33 2.90
C PRO A 50 -6.10 0.41 2.07
N LEU A 51 -4.85 0.19 2.50
CA LEU A 51 -3.94 -0.72 1.80
C LEU A 51 -4.45 -2.16 1.78
N SER A 52 -5.30 -2.52 2.74
CA SER A 52 -5.99 -3.82 2.78
C SER A 52 -7.01 -4.03 1.66
N GLU A 53 -7.50 -2.95 1.04
CA GLU A 53 -8.43 -3.00 -0.09
C GLU A 53 -7.71 -3.04 -1.44
N LEU A 54 -6.41 -2.76 -1.46
CA LEU A 54 -5.60 -2.93 -2.66
C LEU A 54 -5.55 -4.41 -3.04
N ALA A 55 -5.52 -4.64 -4.35
CA ALA A 55 -5.24 -5.94 -4.91
C ALA A 55 -3.93 -6.51 -4.33
N ARG A 56 -3.75 -7.82 -4.44
CA ARG A 56 -2.62 -8.52 -3.81
C ARG A 56 -1.30 -7.80 -4.11
N VAL A 57 -0.36 -7.85 -3.17
CA VAL A 57 1.00 -7.31 -3.36
C VAL A 57 1.55 -7.72 -4.74
N GLY A 58 1.97 -6.73 -5.53
CA GLY A 58 2.45 -6.87 -6.90
C GLY A 58 1.37 -6.77 -7.99
N GLU A 59 0.11 -6.58 -7.64
CA GLU A 59 -0.97 -6.28 -8.59
C GLU A 59 -1.23 -4.77 -8.63
N GLN A 60 -1.40 -4.26 -9.85
CA GLN A 60 -1.77 -2.88 -10.10
C GLN A 60 -3.28 -2.73 -10.07
N PHE A 61 -3.75 -1.71 -9.36
CA PHE A 61 -5.16 -1.34 -9.23
C PHE A 61 -5.38 0.01 -9.93
N ASP A 62 -6.29 0.09 -10.90
CA ASP A 62 -6.64 1.32 -11.63
C ASP A 62 -8.16 1.50 -11.60
N ASP A 63 -8.64 2.54 -10.91
CA ASP A 63 -10.07 2.82 -10.76
C ASP A 63 -10.37 4.30 -10.50
N TRP A 64 -11.65 4.66 -10.63
CA TRP A 64 -12.21 5.96 -10.28
C TRP A 64 -12.73 5.96 -8.85
N PHE A 65 -12.31 6.96 -8.09
CA PHE A 65 -12.69 7.15 -6.70
C PHE A 65 -13.51 8.42 -6.54
N GLU A 66 -14.72 8.30 -5.99
CA GLU A 66 -15.54 9.45 -5.63
C GLU A 66 -14.91 10.22 -4.47
N LEU A 67 -14.82 11.54 -4.62
CA LEU A 67 -14.36 12.41 -3.56
C LEU A 67 -15.38 12.45 -2.42
N LYS A 68 -14.91 12.19 -1.20
CA LYS A 68 -15.74 12.20 0.00
C LYS A 68 -15.54 13.50 0.77
N ARG A 69 -16.58 13.84 1.54
CA ARG A 69 -16.53 14.93 2.51
C ARG A 69 -16.14 14.38 3.88
N PRO A 70 -15.18 15.00 4.59
CA PRO A 70 -14.94 14.71 5.99
C PRO A 70 -16.16 15.12 6.83
N THR A 71 -16.47 14.38 7.88
CA THR A 71 -17.59 14.70 8.77
C THR A 71 -17.47 16.08 9.42
N SER A 72 -16.23 16.58 9.59
CA SER A 72 -15.93 17.87 10.20
C SER A 72 -16.10 19.07 9.25
N ILE A 73 -16.46 18.85 7.98
CA ILE A 73 -16.58 19.90 6.96
C ILE A 73 -17.99 19.87 6.37
N GLU A 74 -18.69 21.02 6.43
CA GLU A 74 -20.06 21.17 5.90
C GLU A 74 -20.11 21.56 4.43
N VAL A 75 -18.96 21.76 3.79
CA VAL A 75 -18.87 22.07 2.36
C VAL A 75 -19.23 20.83 1.55
N ALA A 76 -20.16 20.99 0.60
CA ALA A 76 -20.51 19.94 -0.35
C ALA A 76 -19.30 19.63 -1.23
N VAL A 77 -18.98 18.35 -1.35
CA VAL A 77 -17.91 17.83 -2.20
C VAL A 77 -18.54 17.15 -3.41
N GLN A 78 -17.95 17.36 -4.57
CA GLN A 78 -18.32 16.70 -5.83
C GLN A 78 -17.07 16.49 -6.66
N GLY A 79 -17.03 15.36 -7.37
CA GLY A 79 -15.95 15.02 -8.29
C GLY A 79 -15.41 13.61 -8.05
N GLU A 80 -14.63 13.15 -9.00
CA GLU A 80 -14.03 11.82 -9.02
C GLU A 80 -12.54 11.96 -9.35
N LEU A 81 -11.74 11.04 -8.86
CA LEU A 81 -10.30 10.99 -9.04
C LEU A 81 -9.91 9.61 -9.55
N GLN A 82 -9.29 9.54 -10.72
CA GLN A 82 -8.69 8.30 -11.20
C GLN A 82 -7.32 8.10 -10.57
N LEU A 83 -7.07 6.90 -10.04
CA LEU A 83 -5.79 6.54 -9.46
C LEU A 83 -5.36 5.17 -9.92
N THR A 84 -4.06 5.07 -10.20
CA THR A 84 -3.37 3.80 -10.39
C THR A 84 -2.46 3.57 -9.18
N VAL A 85 -2.63 2.46 -8.47
CA VAL A 85 -1.92 2.14 -7.24
C VAL A 85 -1.35 0.74 -7.33
N GLU A 86 -0.11 0.56 -6.90
CA GLU A 86 0.56 -0.73 -6.81
C GLU A 86 1.23 -0.83 -5.45
N LEU A 87 1.01 -1.95 -4.75
CA LEU A 87 1.69 -2.24 -3.50
C LEU A 87 2.82 -3.24 -3.78
N THR A 88 4.08 -2.79 -3.66
CA THR A 88 5.24 -3.65 -3.84
C THR A 88 5.85 -4.02 -2.49
N HIS A 89 6.15 -5.30 -2.30
CA HIS A 89 6.95 -5.72 -1.16
C HIS A 89 8.41 -5.61 -1.55
N VAL A 90 9.08 -4.59 -1.04
CA VAL A 90 10.54 -4.53 -1.08
C VAL A 90 11.03 -5.57 -0.07
N ALA A 91 11.22 -6.80 -0.53
CA ALA A 91 12.02 -7.74 0.21
C ALA A 91 13.41 -7.12 0.27
N SER A 92 13.74 -6.48 1.39
CA SER A 92 15.11 -6.15 1.74
C SER A 92 15.84 -7.48 1.84
N HIS A 93 16.30 -7.98 0.69
CA HIS A 93 17.14 -9.15 0.54
C HIS A 93 18.51 -8.80 1.14
N THR A 94 18.57 -8.78 2.46
CA THR A 94 19.54 -9.67 3.08
C THR A 94 18.82 -11.01 3.15
N ALA A 95 18.77 -11.73 2.03
CA ALA A 95 18.54 -13.16 2.11
C ALA A 95 19.56 -13.66 3.13
N TRP A 96 19.08 -14.12 4.29
CA TRP A 96 19.97 -14.66 5.30
C TRP A 96 20.82 -15.72 4.61
N SER A 97 22.08 -15.37 4.44
CA SER A 97 23.08 -16.25 3.89
C SER A 97 23.91 -16.65 5.10
N PRO A 98 23.89 -17.95 5.49
CA PRO A 98 24.69 -18.39 6.62
C PRO A 98 26.14 -17.97 6.37
N ASP A 99 26.77 -17.33 7.36
CA ASP A 99 28.19 -16.99 7.27
C ASP A 99 28.97 -18.31 7.33
N PRO A 100 29.65 -18.76 6.26
CA PRO A 100 30.33 -20.06 6.26
C PRO A 100 31.48 -20.14 7.28
N ARG A 101 31.86 -19.02 7.92
CA ARG A 101 32.88 -18.97 8.99
C ARG A 101 32.29 -19.07 10.40
N ARG A 102 30.99 -18.85 10.58
CA ARG A 102 30.31 -18.84 11.89
C ARG A 102 29.17 -19.85 11.97
N ASP A 103 28.43 -19.99 10.89
CA ASP A 103 27.23 -20.79 10.80
C ASP A 103 27.55 -22.14 10.16
N MET A 104 27.66 -23.17 10.99
CA MET A 104 27.84 -24.54 10.52
C MET A 104 26.47 -25.12 10.21
N ILE A 105 26.15 -25.36 8.94
CA ILE A 105 24.98 -26.13 8.54
C ILE A 105 25.24 -27.58 8.96
N VAL A 106 24.62 -28.02 10.06
CA VAL A 106 24.67 -29.41 10.52
C VAL A 106 23.48 -30.15 9.94
N GLU A 107 23.74 -31.26 9.25
CA GLU A 107 22.66 -32.17 8.88
C GLU A 107 21.97 -32.68 10.15
N LEU A 108 20.65 -32.47 10.23
CA LEU A 108 19.88 -32.94 11.38
C LEU A 108 19.92 -34.47 11.42
N PRO A 109 20.08 -35.08 12.61
CA PRO A 109 19.99 -36.53 12.75
C PRO A 109 18.68 -37.06 12.17
N PRO A 110 18.66 -38.25 11.55
CA PRO A 110 17.48 -38.79 10.86
C PRO A 110 16.21 -38.80 11.72
N LEU A 111 16.36 -39.07 13.03
CA LEU A 111 15.26 -39.06 13.98
C LEU A 111 14.60 -37.68 14.13
N VAL A 112 15.41 -36.62 14.19
CA VAL A 112 14.94 -35.23 14.30
C VAL A 112 14.31 -34.78 12.98
N SER A 113 14.94 -35.14 11.85
CA SER A 113 14.38 -34.85 10.52
C SER A 113 13.03 -35.56 10.29
N ALA A 114 12.88 -36.80 10.74
CA ALA A 114 11.62 -37.54 10.64
C ALA A 114 10.53 -36.92 11.52
N ALA A 115 10.84 -36.59 12.78
CA ALA A 115 9.92 -35.95 13.71
C ALA A 115 9.45 -34.57 13.21
N LEU A 116 10.35 -33.74 12.66
CA LEU A 116 10.00 -32.46 12.03
C LEU A 116 9.13 -32.67 10.79
N GLY A 117 9.41 -33.71 10.01
CA GLY A 117 8.60 -34.09 8.86
C GLY A 117 7.17 -34.49 9.23
N GLU A 118 6.98 -35.21 10.33
CA GLU A 118 5.67 -35.57 10.86
C GLU A 118 4.93 -34.36 11.42
N HIS A 119 5.60 -33.51 12.21
CA HIS A 119 5.03 -32.27 12.74
C HIS A 119 4.51 -31.36 11.60
N ARG A 120 5.30 -31.22 10.53
CA ARG A 120 4.92 -30.41 9.35
C ARG A 120 3.75 -31.00 8.56
N LYS A 121 3.51 -32.31 8.62
CA LYS A 121 2.32 -32.94 8.03
C LYS A 121 1.07 -32.66 8.88
N GLY A 122 1.20 -32.62 10.20
CA GLY A 122 0.11 -32.27 11.12
C GLY A 122 -0.29 -30.79 11.07
N SER A 123 0.64 -29.89 10.75
CA SER A 123 0.37 -28.44 10.67
C SER A 123 -0.41 -28.01 9.42
N LYS A 124 -0.68 -28.91 8.46
CA LYS A 124 -1.47 -28.61 7.25
C LYS A 124 -2.99 -28.53 7.50
N GLN A 125 -3.45 -28.76 8.74
CA GLN A 125 -4.87 -28.89 9.07
C GLN A 125 -5.51 -27.62 9.65
N TRP A 126 -4.81 -26.47 9.62
CA TRP A 126 -5.27 -25.20 10.22
C TRP A 126 -5.66 -24.11 9.20
N PHE A 127 -5.64 -24.45 7.91
CA PHE A 127 -6.07 -23.56 6.83
C PHE A 127 -7.13 -24.28 5.98
N ASP A 128 -8.30 -24.52 6.57
CA ASP A 128 -9.57 -24.77 5.89
C ASP A 128 -10.63 -23.89 6.55
#